data_AF-A0AAN6EA90-F1
#
_entry.id   AF-A0AAN6EA90-F1
#
_cell.length_a   1.000
_cell.length_b   1.000
_cell.length_c   1.000
_cell.angle_alpha   90.00
_cell.angle_beta   90.00
_cell.angle_gamma   90.00
#
_symmetry.space_group_name_H-M   'P 1'
#
loop_
_entity.id
_entity.type
_entity.pdbx_description
1 polymer ?
#
loop_
_entity_poly.entity_id
_entity_poly.type
_entity_poly.pdbx_seq_one_letter_code
_entity_poly.pdbx_strand_id
1 'polypeptide(L)'
;MHFLVEHHTLRARDDDNRFPVVHLLHLLAKPLYYSHGSAITELLVQLLAAVTKPLGSMVRRSQEQEQEPERAMPLPAIPASALRAVVNVVAAGECTSRTFQHTLSLIQNLSHMPGVLPIITDELVRRASELSELVCTDIAQLQDVLNALPPPDADDADVVPPTTELLDQVRDITLAKFSPASSHQSRLLRLLMAIDYVSTTVAKRLEEKKKEQIEKQCEEQANAEMQGEMQSARMDVDALGHDAQFLPLWAAAGRCLQHTGAHTELAHVATVLLPLIESFMVVFKPVVGEKSRSDDGTLMTPASAQPVPTAGEAYFQNFTEKHKKVLNTLVRNNPGLLSGSFSLLVFNPHVLDFDNKRSYFYQRLHDDSSTRRTGAARPLGHMMQVS
;
A
#
# COMPACT_ATOMS: atom_id res chain seq x y z
N MET A 1 -28.10 -12.25 -0.71
CA MET A 1 -28.89 -11.71 -1.84
C MET A 1 -29.70 -10.48 -1.46
N HIS A 2 -30.38 -10.43 -0.30
CA HIS A 2 -31.29 -9.32 0.04
C HIS A 2 -30.71 -7.89 0.03
N PHE A 3 -29.41 -7.70 0.28
CA PHE A 3 -28.80 -6.35 0.30
C PHE A 3 -28.47 -5.78 -1.09
N LEU A 4 -28.45 -6.63 -2.11
CA LEU A 4 -28.12 -6.28 -3.50
C LEU A 4 -29.36 -6.25 -4.41
N VAL A 5 -30.56 -6.38 -3.83
CA VAL A 5 -31.84 -6.34 -4.54
C VAL A 5 -32.57 -5.07 -4.12
N GLU A 6 -33.30 -4.45 -5.05
CA GLU A 6 -34.13 -3.29 -4.74
C GLU A 6 -35.14 -3.61 -3.64
N HIS A 7 -35.27 -2.71 -2.68
CA HIS A 7 -36.27 -2.84 -1.63
C HIS A 7 -37.40 -1.81 -1.82
N HIS A 8 -38.64 -2.29 -1.96
CA HIS A 8 -39.81 -1.47 -2.27
C HIS A 8 -40.09 -0.37 -1.22
N THR A 9 -39.78 -0.60 0.05
CA THR A 9 -39.96 0.42 1.11
C THR A 9 -38.92 1.55 1.06
N LEU A 10 -37.80 1.36 0.35
CA LEU A 10 -36.75 2.39 0.18
C LEU A 10 -37.03 3.32 -1.01
N ARG A 11 -38.03 3.00 -1.86
CA ARG A 11 -38.41 3.78 -3.05
C ARG A 11 -38.97 5.17 -2.74
N ALA A 12 -39.37 5.44 -1.49
CA ALA A 12 -40.16 6.63 -1.16
C ALA A 12 -39.34 7.91 -0.90
N ARG A 13 -37.99 7.86 -0.91
CA ARG A 13 -37.17 8.98 -0.42
C ARG A 13 -36.11 9.53 -1.37
N ASP A 14 -35.49 8.73 -2.24
CA ASP A 14 -34.54 9.17 -3.29
C ASP A 14 -34.30 8.01 -4.27
N ASP A 15 -34.25 8.30 -5.58
CA ASP A 15 -34.05 7.28 -6.62
C ASP A 15 -32.68 6.57 -6.54
N ASP A 16 -31.67 7.20 -5.93
CA ASP A 16 -30.32 6.66 -5.78
C ASP A 16 -30.16 5.68 -4.60
N ASN A 17 -31.16 5.59 -3.72
CA ASN A 17 -31.09 4.83 -2.46
C ASN A 17 -31.94 3.55 -2.47
N ARG A 18 -32.28 3.00 -3.64
CA ARG A 18 -33.15 1.81 -3.74
C ARG A 18 -32.55 0.52 -3.17
N PHE A 19 -31.23 0.48 -2.96
CA PHE A 19 -30.50 -0.69 -2.50
C PHE A 19 -30.01 -0.56 -1.04
N PRO A 20 -30.25 -1.56 -0.18
CA PRO A 20 -29.74 -1.54 1.20
C PRO A 20 -28.22 -1.40 1.30
N VAL A 21 -27.46 -1.96 0.35
CA VAL A 21 -25.99 -1.82 0.32
C VAL A 21 -25.54 -0.36 0.21
N VAL A 22 -26.27 0.47 -0.53
CA VAL A 22 -25.94 1.89 -0.71
C VAL A 22 -26.12 2.64 0.60
N HIS A 23 -27.16 2.33 1.38
CA HIS A 23 -27.34 2.90 2.72
C HIS A 23 -26.19 2.54 3.67
N LEU A 24 -25.75 1.29 3.66
CA LEU A 24 -24.62 0.85 4.48
C LEU A 24 -23.32 1.57 4.09
N LEU A 25 -23.08 1.79 2.79
CA LEU A 25 -21.92 2.54 2.33
C LEU A 25 -21.97 4.02 2.77
N HIS A 26 -23.15 4.65 2.77
CA HIS A 26 -23.31 6.01 3.27
C HIS A 26 -23.01 6.17 4.77
N LEU A 27 -23.09 5.10 5.56
CA LEU A 27 -22.68 5.15 6.97
C LEU A 27 -21.17 5.39 7.10
N LEU A 28 -20.35 4.94 6.14
CA LEU A 28 -18.92 5.23 6.09
C LEU A 28 -18.61 6.71 5.82
N ALA A 29 -19.60 7.50 5.39
CA ALA A 29 -19.43 8.95 5.24
C ALA A 29 -19.63 9.70 6.58
N LYS A 30 -20.11 9.04 7.64
CA LYS A 30 -20.47 9.69 8.90
C LYS A 30 -19.27 9.69 9.87
N PRO A 31 -18.76 10.87 10.31
CA PRO A 31 -17.59 10.96 11.19
C PRO A 31 -17.71 10.19 12.51
N LEU A 32 -18.94 10.04 13.02
CA LEU A 32 -19.24 9.36 14.29
C LEU A 32 -18.78 7.90 14.33
N TYR A 33 -18.64 7.24 13.18
CA TYR A 33 -18.13 5.86 13.11
C TYR A 33 -16.63 5.76 13.38
N TYR A 34 -15.92 6.89 13.32
CA TYR A 34 -14.47 6.96 13.48
C TYR A 34 -14.02 7.58 14.80
N SER A 35 -14.93 8.15 15.59
CA SER A 35 -14.61 8.90 16.81
C SER A 35 -14.61 8.05 18.09
N HIS A 36 -15.38 6.96 18.14
CA HIS A 36 -15.58 6.18 19.37
C HIS A 36 -15.50 4.67 19.10
N GLY A 37 -14.28 4.12 19.16
CA GLY A 37 -14.03 2.68 19.11
C GLY A 37 -14.11 2.06 17.71
N SER A 38 -13.03 1.42 17.27
CA SER A 38 -12.91 0.79 15.94
C SER A 38 -13.88 -0.38 15.68
N ALA A 39 -14.54 -0.93 16.71
CA ALA A 39 -15.37 -2.13 16.60
C ALA A 39 -16.61 -1.96 15.70
N ILE A 40 -17.30 -0.81 15.76
CA ILE A 40 -18.50 -0.58 14.94
C ILE A 40 -18.11 -0.50 13.46
N THR A 41 -17.03 0.22 13.16
CA THR A 41 -16.48 0.32 11.80
C THR A 41 -16.02 -1.05 11.30
N GLU A 42 -15.35 -1.85 12.14
CA GLU A 42 -14.95 -3.22 11.77
C GLU A 42 -16.16 -4.08 11.40
N LEU A 43 -17.22 -4.10 12.22
CA LEU A 43 -18.45 -4.86 11.95
C LEU A 43 -19.17 -4.37 10.68
N LEU A 44 -19.26 -3.06 10.48
CA LEU A 44 -19.89 -2.48 9.29
C LEU A 44 -19.13 -2.87 8.02
N VAL A 45 -17.80 -2.77 8.02
CA VAL A 45 -16.99 -3.10 6.86
C VAL A 45 -16.94 -4.60 6.63
N GLN A 46 -16.93 -5.42 7.69
CA GLN A 46 -17.06 -6.87 7.60
C GLN A 46 -18.40 -7.27 6.95
N LEU A 47 -19.51 -6.64 7.35
CA LEU A 47 -20.81 -6.85 6.75
C LEU A 47 -20.80 -6.43 5.27
N LEU A 48 -20.32 -5.22 4.97
CA LEU A 48 -20.20 -4.71 3.60
C LEU A 48 -19.38 -5.65 2.72
N ALA A 49 -18.22 -6.12 3.21
CA ALA A 49 -17.38 -7.07 2.51
C ALA A 49 -18.08 -8.41 2.28
N ALA A 50 -18.94 -8.87 3.19
CA ALA A 50 -19.71 -10.10 3.03
C ALA A 50 -20.86 -9.96 2.03
N VAL A 51 -21.64 -8.87 2.11
CA VAL A 51 -22.82 -8.67 1.25
C VAL A 51 -22.45 -8.31 -0.19
N THR A 52 -21.26 -7.77 -0.44
CA THR A 52 -20.77 -7.40 -1.79
C THR A 52 -20.08 -8.54 -2.53
N LYS A 53 -19.75 -9.68 -1.89
CA LYS A 53 -19.10 -10.83 -2.55
C LYS A 53 -19.80 -11.31 -3.83
N PRO A 54 -21.15 -11.34 -3.92
CA PRO A 54 -21.84 -11.79 -5.14
C PRO A 54 -21.75 -10.82 -6.32
N LEU A 55 -21.27 -9.59 -6.16
CA LEU A 55 -21.26 -8.58 -7.23
C LEU A 55 -20.52 -9.06 -8.48
N GLY A 56 -19.39 -9.74 -8.32
CA GLY A 56 -18.61 -10.25 -9.45
C GLY A 56 -19.38 -11.26 -10.32
N SER A 57 -20.18 -12.14 -9.71
CA SER A 57 -21.01 -13.09 -10.48
C SER A 57 -22.28 -12.44 -11.03
N MET A 58 -22.83 -11.43 -10.35
CA MET A 58 -23.97 -10.66 -10.84
C MET A 58 -23.62 -9.85 -12.09
N VAL A 59 -22.47 -9.17 -12.10
CA VAL A 59 -22.01 -8.41 -13.27
C VAL A 59 -21.80 -9.34 -14.47
N ARG A 60 -21.18 -10.50 -14.27
CA ARG A 60 -21.01 -11.51 -15.34
C ARG A 60 -22.34 -11.97 -15.92
N ARG A 61 -23.31 -12.31 -15.07
CA ARG A 61 -24.66 -12.70 -15.53
C ARG A 61 -25.37 -11.57 -16.27
N SER A 62 -25.18 -10.33 -15.82
CA SER A 62 -25.76 -9.15 -16.49
C SER A 62 -25.18 -8.96 -17.89
N GLN A 63 -23.89 -9.28 -18.11
CA GLN A 63 -23.23 -9.22 -19.42
C GLN A 63 -23.66 -10.38 -20.32
N GLU A 64 -23.81 -11.60 -19.78
CA GLU A 64 -24.27 -12.77 -20.52
C GLU A 64 -25.75 -12.63 -20.96
N GLN A 65 -26.56 -11.88 -20.20
CA GLN A 65 -27.99 -11.67 -20.47
C GLN A 65 -28.28 -10.40 -21.29
N GLU A 66 -27.29 -9.74 -21.89
CA GLU A 66 -27.48 -8.55 -22.73
C GLU A 66 -28.43 -8.78 -23.92
N GLN A 67 -28.66 -10.04 -24.33
CA GLN A 67 -29.60 -10.42 -25.39
C GLN A 67 -31.07 -10.60 -24.91
N GLU A 68 -31.34 -10.71 -23.60
CA GLU A 68 -32.70 -10.80 -23.02
C GLU A 68 -32.87 -9.80 -21.84
N PRO A 69 -33.04 -8.49 -22.12
CA PRO A 69 -33.08 -7.45 -21.09
C PRO A 69 -34.25 -7.58 -20.08
N GLU A 70 -35.34 -8.28 -20.44
CA GLU A 70 -36.48 -8.50 -19.53
C GLU A 70 -36.19 -9.46 -18.37
N ARG A 71 -35.11 -10.26 -18.44
CA ARG A 71 -34.73 -11.23 -17.38
C ARG A 71 -33.54 -10.78 -16.54
N ALA A 72 -32.87 -9.69 -16.91
CA ALA A 72 -31.69 -9.21 -16.22
C ALA A 72 -32.06 -8.58 -14.86
N MET A 73 -31.45 -9.09 -13.77
CA MET A 73 -31.58 -8.44 -12.46
C MET A 73 -30.83 -7.11 -12.48
N PRO A 74 -31.45 -5.99 -12.04
CA PRO A 74 -30.79 -4.69 -12.04
C PRO A 74 -29.60 -4.68 -11.08
N LEU A 75 -28.45 -4.19 -11.57
CA LEU A 75 -27.26 -3.96 -10.75
C LEU A 75 -27.47 -2.73 -9.85
N PRO A 76 -26.92 -2.74 -8.62
CA PRO A 76 -27.00 -1.58 -7.74
C PRO A 76 -26.22 -0.41 -8.33
N ALA A 77 -26.90 0.70 -8.61
CA ALA A 77 -26.26 1.97 -8.93
C ALA A 77 -25.69 2.55 -7.63
N ILE A 78 -24.36 2.52 -7.48
CA ILE A 78 -23.69 3.03 -6.28
C ILE A 78 -23.19 4.45 -6.54
N PRO A 79 -23.65 5.46 -5.77
CA PRO A 79 -23.20 6.84 -5.92
C PRO A 79 -21.69 6.99 -5.70
N ALA A 80 -21.06 7.89 -6.45
CA ALA A 80 -19.62 8.17 -6.32
C ALA A 80 -19.24 8.64 -4.90
N SER A 81 -20.11 9.37 -4.21
CA SER A 81 -19.92 9.78 -2.81
C SER A 81 -19.79 8.58 -1.86
N ALA A 82 -20.61 7.54 -2.06
CA ALA A 82 -20.57 6.31 -1.28
C ALA A 82 -19.30 5.48 -1.57
N LEU A 83 -18.83 5.48 -2.81
CA LEU A 83 -17.55 4.85 -3.19
C LEU A 83 -16.36 5.55 -2.53
N ARG A 84 -16.32 6.88 -2.57
CA ARG A 84 -15.29 7.68 -1.88
C ARG A 84 -15.29 7.44 -0.37
N ALA A 85 -16.46 7.27 0.24
CA ALA A 85 -16.59 6.99 1.66
C ALA A 85 -15.91 5.68 2.09
N VAL A 86 -15.70 4.71 1.20
CA VAL A 86 -14.93 3.49 1.51
C VAL A 86 -13.49 3.84 1.91
N VAL A 87 -12.91 4.86 1.29
CA VAL A 87 -11.53 5.31 1.59
C VAL A 87 -11.42 5.92 2.98
N ASN A 88 -12.51 6.46 3.55
CA ASN A 88 -12.49 7.00 4.91
C ASN A 88 -12.05 5.96 5.94
N VAL A 89 -12.36 4.68 5.74
CA VAL A 89 -12.00 3.62 6.69
C VAL A 89 -10.48 3.46 6.80
N VAL A 90 -9.78 3.49 5.67
CA VAL A 90 -8.31 3.37 5.65
C VAL A 90 -7.62 4.69 5.98
N ALA A 91 -8.27 5.83 5.69
CA ALA A 91 -7.78 7.17 6.01
C ALA A 91 -8.13 7.64 7.44
N ALA A 92 -8.96 6.92 8.20
CA ALA A 92 -9.37 7.28 9.55
C ALA A 92 -8.28 6.99 10.60
N GLY A 93 -8.48 7.54 11.81
CA GLY A 93 -7.55 7.42 12.94
C GLY A 93 -7.20 5.97 13.27
N GLU A 94 -8.10 5.22 13.88
CA GLU A 94 -7.84 3.81 14.23
C GLU A 94 -8.30 2.86 13.13
N CYS A 95 -7.40 1.99 12.65
CA CYS A 95 -7.73 0.93 11.70
C CYS A 95 -6.92 -0.32 12.05
N THR A 96 -7.63 -1.37 12.50
CA THR A 96 -7.01 -2.67 12.80
C THR A 96 -6.61 -3.38 11.51
N SER A 97 -5.67 -4.33 11.59
CA SER A 97 -5.33 -5.20 10.45
C SER A 97 -6.56 -5.89 9.86
N ARG A 98 -7.50 -6.35 10.69
CA ARG A 98 -8.78 -6.94 10.25
C ARG A 98 -9.65 -5.93 9.51
N THR A 99 -9.82 -4.73 10.06
CA THR A 99 -10.59 -3.66 9.41
C THR A 99 -10.01 -3.32 8.04
N PHE A 100 -8.68 -3.21 7.96
CA PHE A 100 -7.98 -2.97 6.70
C PHE A 100 -8.22 -4.10 5.69
N GLN A 101 -8.05 -5.38 6.09
CA GLN A 101 -8.32 -6.55 5.23
C GLN A 101 -9.77 -6.61 4.73
N HIS A 102 -10.75 -6.35 5.59
CA HIS A 102 -12.15 -6.28 5.19
C HIS A 102 -12.41 -5.13 4.22
N THR A 103 -11.74 -3.99 4.41
CA THR A 103 -11.85 -2.84 3.49
C THR A 103 -11.28 -3.18 2.12
N LEU A 104 -10.10 -3.81 2.05
CA LEU A 104 -9.53 -4.27 0.78
C LEU A 104 -10.44 -5.29 0.07
N SER A 105 -11.04 -6.20 0.84
CA SER A 105 -12.02 -7.16 0.31
C SER A 105 -13.26 -6.46 -0.26
N LEU A 106 -13.76 -5.42 0.43
CA LEU A 106 -14.86 -4.58 -0.04
C LEU A 106 -14.49 -3.88 -1.35
N ILE A 107 -13.33 -3.23 -1.41
CA ILE A 107 -12.83 -2.57 -2.63
C ILE A 107 -12.73 -3.60 -3.79
N GLN A 108 -12.16 -4.78 -3.54
CA GLN A 108 -12.07 -5.85 -4.54
C GLN A 108 -13.46 -6.34 -5.00
N ASN A 109 -14.45 -6.39 -4.13
CA ASN A 109 -15.80 -6.79 -4.53
C ASN A 109 -16.45 -5.70 -5.40
N LEU A 110 -16.37 -4.44 -4.98
CA LEU A 110 -16.94 -3.29 -5.68
C LEU A 110 -16.27 -3.05 -7.05
N SER A 111 -14.97 -3.36 -7.18
CA SER A 111 -14.21 -3.16 -8.42
C SER A 111 -14.69 -4.01 -9.60
N HIS A 112 -15.54 -5.01 -9.37
CA HIS A 112 -16.18 -5.76 -10.44
C HIS A 112 -17.21 -4.93 -11.20
N MET A 113 -17.73 -3.85 -10.60
CA MET A 113 -18.66 -2.94 -11.27
C MET A 113 -17.88 -1.93 -12.13
N PRO A 114 -18.38 -1.61 -13.34
CA PRO A 114 -17.74 -0.65 -14.23
C PRO A 114 -17.69 0.75 -13.60
N GLY A 115 -16.59 1.48 -13.81
CA GLY A 115 -16.43 2.86 -13.34
C GLY A 115 -16.08 3.02 -11.85
N VAL A 116 -16.12 1.95 -11.05
CA VAL A 116 -15.80 2.03 -9.61
C VAL A 116 -14.32 2.27 -9.33
N LEU A 117 -13.44 1.52 -10.01
CA LEU A 117 -12.00 1.57 -9.75
C LEU A 117 -11.40 2.98 -9.90
N PRO A 118 -11.65 3.72 -10.99
CA PRO A 118 -11.14 5.09 -11.13
C PRO A 118 -11.53 6.00 -9.97
N ILE A 119 -12.77 5.89 -9.47
CA ILE A 119 -13.28 6.74 -8.38
C ILE A 119 -12.56 6.42 -7.06
N ILE A 120 -12.39 5.13 -6.74
CA ILE A 120 -11.70 4.71 -5.51
C ILE A 120 -10.21 5.08 -5.58
N THR A 121 -9.57 4.84 -6.73
CA THR A 121 -8.17 5.22 -6.94
C THR A 121 -7.96 6.71 -6.77
N ASP A 122 -8.75 7.54 -7.46
CA ASP A 122 -8.66 9.00 -7.41
C ASP A 122 -8.72 9.49 -5.95
N GLU A 123 -9.69 8.96 -5.19
CA GLU A 123 -9.83 9.30 -3.78
C GLU A 123 -8.67 8.78 -2.92
N LEU A 124 -8.16 7.57 -3.16
CA LEU A 124 -6.99 7.05 -2.45
C LEU A 124 -5.75 7.94 -2.66
N VAL A 125 -5.47 8.31 -3.91
CA VAL A 125 -4.33 9.17 -4.26
C VAL A 125 -4.50 10.55 -3.64
N ARG A 126 -5.67 11.18 -3.81
CA ARG A 126 -5.99 12.49 -3.22
C ARG A 126 -5.76 12.53 -1.71
N ARG A 127 -6.21 11.50 -0.99
CA ARG A 127 -6.04 11.39 0.48
C ARG A 127 -4.59 11.11 0.88
N ALA A 128 -3.85 10.36 0.07
CA ALA A 128 -2.42 10.12 0.30
C ALA A 128 -1.60 11.40 0.14
N SER A 129 -1.93 12.23 -0.86
CA SER A 129 -1.35 13.55 -1.07
C SER A 129 -1.62 14.51 0.10
N GLU A 130 -2.88 14.61 0.55
CA GLU A 130 -3.21 15.44 1.72
C GLU A 130 -2.44 15.00 2.98
N LEU A 131 -2.31 13.69 3.20
CA LEU A 131 -1.56 13.17 4.34
C LEU A 131 -0.05 13.35 4.17
N SER A 132 0.51 13.30 2.97
CA SER A 132 1.94 13.53 2.77
C SER A 132 2.36 14.93 3.18
N GLU A 133 1.55 15.96 2.88
CA GLU A 133 1.77 17.34 3.33
C GLU A 133 1.71 17.49 4.85
N LEU A 134 0.75 16.81 5.49
CA LEU A 134 0.64 16.79 6.94
C LEU A 134 1.83 16.09 7.60
N VAL A 135 2.29 14.97 7.05
CA VAL A 135 3.49 14.27 7.53
C VAL A 135 4.73 15.15 7.32
N CYS A 136 4.87 15.85 6.20
CA CYS A 136 5.95 16.83 6.01
C CYS A 136 5.95 17.89 7.12
N THR A 137 4.78 18.38 7.52
CA THR A 137 4.64 19.36 8.62
C THR A 137 5.05 18.78 9.97
N ASP A 138 4.69 17.52 10.25
CA ASP A 138 5.11 16.83 11.48
C ASP A 138 6.63 16.54 11.48
N ILE A 139 7.20 16.18 10.33
CA ILE A 139 8.65 15.98 10.18
C ILE A 139 9.40 17.30 10.33
N ALA A 140 8.89 18.40 9.80
CA ALA A 140 9.52 19.71 9.93
C ALA A 140 9.69 20.10 11.40
N GLN A 141 8.68 19.88 12.24
CA GLN A 141 8.79 20.09 13.70
C GLN A 141 9.89 19.24 14.33
N LEU A 142 10.02 17.97 13.94
CA LEU A 142 11.11 17.11 14.42
C LEU A 142 12.47 17.60 13.91
N GLN A 143 12.55 18.05 12.65
CA GLN A 143 13.76 18.57 12.05
C GLN A 143 14.25 19.85 12.74
N ASP A 144 13.36 20.75 13.13
CA ASP A 144 13.74 22.00 13.81
C ASP A 144 14.54 21.73 15.09
N VAL A 145 14.18 20.68 15.83
CA VAL A 145 14.92 20.23 17.03
C VAL A 145 16.21 19.51 16.65
N LEU A 146 16.17 18.62 15.65
CA LEU A 146 17.36 17.85 15.22
C LEU A 146 18.45 18.73 14.60
N ASN A 147 18.07 19.84 13.96
CA ASN A 147 19.02 20.79 13.34
C ASN A 147 19.85 21.56 14.37
N ALA A 148 19.52 21.49 15.65
CA ALA A 148 20.39 22.00 16.72
C ALA A 148 21.63 21.12 16.96
N LEU A 149 21.63 19.89 16.44
CA LEU A 149 22.77 18.99 16.48
C LEU A 149 23.79 19.35 15.38
N PRO A 150 25.08 19.05 15.58
CA PRO A 150 26.07 19.16 14.51
C PRO A 150 25.62 18.39 13.26
N PRO A 151 25.99 18.85 12.07
CA PRO A 151 25.65 18.15 10.84
C PRO A 151 26.21 16.72 10.88
N PRO A 152 25.49 15.74 10.29
CA PRO A 152 25.86 14.32 10.34
C PRO A 152 27.25 13.99 9.76
N ASP A 153 27.78 14.89 8.93
CA ASP A 153 29.07 14.76 8.24
C ASP A 153 30.21 15.54 8.94
N ALA A 154 29.96 16.07 10.16
CA ALA A 154 31.01 16.72 10.96
C ALA A 154 32.06 15.71 11.43
N ASP A 155 33.32 16.15 11.55
CA ASP A 155 34.40 15.30 12.05
C ASP A 155 34.08 14.78 13.46
N ASP A 156 34.38 13.50 13.73
CA ASP A 156 34.11 12.80 15.01
C ASP A 156 34.62 13.55 16.25
N ALA A 157 35.60 14.45 16.09
CA ALA A 157 36.17 15.26 17.16
C ALA A 157 35.26 16.41 17.64
N ASP A 158 34.29 16.84 16.83
CA ASP A 158 33.34 17.93 17.13
C ASP A 158 31.95 17.43 17.55
N VAL A 159 31.76 16.11 17.65
CA VAL A 159 30.48 15.50 18.02
C VAL A 159 30.25 15.62 19.53
N VAL A 160 29.67 16.76 19.93
CA VAL A 160 29.14 16.93 21.28
C VAL A 160 27.92 16.01 21.44
N PRO A 161 27.85 15.19 22.50
CA PRO A 161 26.69 14.35 22.73
C PRO A 161 25.43 15.21 22.90
N PRO A 162 24.27 14.74 22.38
CA PRO A 162 23.02 15.49 22.50
C PRO A 162 22.67 15.75 23.97
N THR A 163 22.21 16.97 24.27
CA THR A 163 21.78 17.33 25.62
C THR A 163 20.52 16.55 26.02
N THR A 164 20.35 16.30 27.31
CA THR A 164 19.13 15.64 27.84
C THR A 164 17.87 16.40 27.44
N GLU A 165 17.91 17.75 27.47
CA GLU A 165 16.79 18.60 27.07
C GLU A 165 16.39 18.40 25.60
N LEU A 166 17.36 18.28 24.69
CA LEU A 166 17.10 18.02 23.27
C LEU A 166 16.49 16.62 23.08
N LEU A 167 17.03 15.62 23.77
CA LEU A 167 16.51 14.24 23.71
C LEU A 167 15.06 14.17 24.23
N ASP A 168 14.75 14.89 25.30
CA ASP A 168 13.38 15.00 25.82
C ASP A 168 12.44 15.68 24.81
N GLN A 169 12.87 16.78 24.17
CA GLN A 169 12.08 17.43 23.11
C GLN A 169 11.81 16.51 21.91
N VAL A 170 12.83 15.78 21.45
CA VAL A 170 12.68 14.78 20.38
C VAL A 170 11.71 13.68 20.80
N ARG A 171 11.82 13.18 22.03
CA ARG A 171 10.90 12.16 22.57
C ARG A 171 9.46 12.68 22.60
N ASP A 172 9.24 13.90 23.07
CA ASP A 172 7.90 14.47 23.19
C ASP A 172 7.24 14.66 21.82
N ILE A 173 7.98 15.14 20.81
CA ILE A 173 7.50 15.25 19.43
C ILE A 173 7.21 13.87 18.85
N THR A 174 8.12 12.91 19.01
CA THR A 174 7.94 11.55 18.46
C THR A 174 6.73 10.84 19.05
N LEU A 175 6.55 10.91 20.38
CA LEU A 175 5.40 10.35 21.07
C LEU A 175 4.08 11.02 20.69
N ALA A 176 4.07 12.35 20.48
CA ALA A 176 2.85 13.07 20.15
C ALA A 176 2.42 12.89 18.69
N LYS A 177 3.38 12.89 17.75
CA LYS A 177 3.09 13.01 16.31
C LYS A 177 3.18 11.70 15.55
N PHE A 178 4.07 10.80 15.96
CA PHE A 178 4.46 9.65 15.15
C PHE A 178 4.08 8.32 15.78
N SER A 179 4.21 8.18 17.11
CA SER A 179 3.88 6.95 17.85
C SER A 179 2.40 6.54 17.85
N PRO A 180 1.39 7.43 17.82
CA PRO A 180 0.00 7.00 17.83
C PRO A 180 -0.34 6.16 16.58
N ALA A 181 -1.17 5.12 16.73
CA ALA A 181 -1.67 4.33 15.59
C ALA A 181 -2.49 5.17 14.57
N SER A 182 -3.02 6.30 15.05
CA SER A 182 -3.75 7.30 14.28
C SER A 182 -2.87 8.43 13.72
N SER A 183 -1.55 8.35 13.87
CA SER A 183 -0.62 9.33 13.32
C SER A 183 -0.74 9.46 11.80
N HIS A 184 -0.35 10.62 11.28
CA HIS A 184 -0.41 10.88 9.84
C HIS A 184 0.43 9.88 9.04
N GLN A 185 1.62 9.47 9.53
CA GLN A 185 2.45 8.47 8.86
C GLN A 185 1.80 7.08 8.78
N SER A 186 1.10 6.65 9.85
CA SER A 186 0.44 5.34 9.89
C SER A 186 -0.78 5.32 8.98
N ARG A 187 -1.49 6.45 8.86
CA ARG A 187 -2.60 6.64 7.92
C ARG A 187 -2.09 6.68 6.48
N LEU A 188 -0.98 7.36 6.22
CA LEU A 188 -0.34 7.43 4.92
C LEU A 188 0.11 6.03 4.44
N LEU A 189 0.80 5.27 5.29
CA LEU A 189 1.20 3.89 4.99
C LEU A 189 0.01 3.04 4.55
N ARG A 190 -1.09 3.07 5.32
CA ARG A 190 -2.31 2.32 5.00
C ARG A 190 -2.88 2.70 3.64
N LEU A 191 -2.90 3.99 3.30
CA LEU A 191 -3.37 4.45 1.98
C LEU A 191 -2.46 3.96 0.86
N LEU A 192 -1.14 4.08 1.01
CA LEU A 192 -0.18 3.64 0.00
C LEU A 192 -0.23 2.11 -0.19
N MET A 193 -0.41 1.34 0.89
CA MET A 193 -0.65 -0.10 0.81
C MET A 193 -1.97 -0.44 0.09
N ALA A 194 -3.03 0.34 0.31
CA ALA A 194 -4.29 0.16 -0.42
C ALA A 194 -4.14 0.48 -1.91
N ILE A 195 -3.36 1.51 -2.26
CA ILE A 195 -3.03 1.86 -3.65
C ILE A 195 -2.22 0.72 -4.31
N ASP A 196 -1.17 0.21 -3.65
CA ASP A 196 -0.39 -0.95 -4.12
C ASP A 196 -1.31 -2.17 -4.35
N TYR A 197 -2.20 -2.47 -3.39
CA TYR A 197 -3.13 -3.58 -3.53
C TYR A 197 -4.10 -3.42 -4.71
N VAL A 198 -4.73 -2.25 -4.86
CA VAL A 198 -5.65 -1.97 -5.97
C VAL A 198 -4.95 -2.12 -7.31
N SER A 199 -3.72 -1.61 -7.41
CA SER A 199 -3.00 -1.52 -8.69
C SER A 199 -2.33 -2.83 -9.08
N THR A 200 -1.75 -3.56 -8.12
CA THR A 200 -1.04 -4.81 -8.40
C THR A 200 -1.94 -6.03 -8.37
N THR A 201 -2.95 -6.06 -7.50
CA THR A 201 -3.77 -7.25 -7.25
C THR A 201 -5.14 -7.13 -7.90
N VAL A 202 -5.82 -6.00 -7.73
CA VAL A 202 -7.20 -5.87 -8.23
C VAL A 202 -7.21 -5.62 -9.74
N ALA A 203 -6.44 -4.65 -10.23
CA ALA A 203 -6.36 -4.32 -11.66
C ALA A 203 -5.86 -5.51 -12.48
N LYS A 204 -4.75 -6.14 -12.07
CA LYS A 204 -4.18 -7.31 -12.76
C LYS A 204 -5.16 -8.47 -12.86
N ARG A 205 -5.89 -8.80 -11.79
CA ARG A 205 -6.91 -9.86 -11.81
C ARG A 205 -8.08 -9.55 -12.74
N LEU A 206 -8.44 -8.28 -12.90
CA LEU A 206 -9.49 -7.87 -13.82
C LEU A 206 -9.00 -7.92 -15.27
N GLU A 207 -7.75 -7.56 -15.53
CA GLU A 207 -7.11 -7.70 -16.84
C GLU A 207 -6.99 -9.18 -17.25
N GLU A 208 -6.50 -10.05 -16.37
CA GLU A 208 -6.43 -11.50 -16.60
C GLU A 208 -7.80 -12.09 -16.93
N LYS A 209 -8.84 -11.71 -16.17
CA LYS A 209 -10.23 -12.14 -16.44
C LYS A 209 -10.78 -11.61 -17.77
N LYS A 210 -10.47 -10.37 -18.14
CA LYS A 210 -10.85 -9.80 -19.44
C LYS A 210 -10.17 -10.55 -20.58
N LYS A 211 -8.88 -10.89 -20.42
CA LYS A 211 -8.12 -11.67 -21.39
C LYS A 211 -8.71 -13.08 -21.56
N GLU A 212 -9.04 -13.76 -20.46
CA GLU A 212 -9.74 -15.06 -20.50
C GLU A 212 -11.11 -14.98 -21.20
N GLN A 213 -11.84 -13.88 -21.05
CA GLN A 213 -13.13 -13.67 -21.75
C GLN A 213 -12.94 -13.45 -23.25
N ILE A 214 -11.93 -12.66 -23.64
CA ILE A 214 -11.59 -12.40 -25.05
C ILE A 214 -11.11 -13.70 -25.72
N GLU A 215 -10.24 -14.47 -25.07
CA GLU A 215 -9.75 -15.75 -25.60
C GLU A 215 -10.90 -16.74 -25.83
N LYS A 216 -11.86 -16.84 -24.90
CA LYS A 216 -13.07 -17.67 -25.07
C LYS A 216 -14.01 -17.19 -26.16
N GLN A 217 -14.10 -15.88 -26.40
CA GLN A 217 -14.90 -15.30 -27.48
C GLN A 217 -14.22 -15.45 -28.85
N CYS A 218 -12.88 -15.41 -28.91
CA CYS A 218 -12.11 -15.63 -30.13
C CYS A 218 -12.02 -17.12 -30.52
N GLU A 219 -12.12 -18.06 -29.59
CA GLU A 219 -12.23 -19.49 -29.91
C GLU A 219 -13.54 -19.84 -30.65
N GLU A 220 -14.57 -18.98 -30.59
CA GLU A 220 -15.83 -19.13 -31.35
C GLU A 220 -15.84 -18.47 -32.74
N GLN A 221 -14.82 -17.68 -33.11
CA GLN A 221 -14.69 -17.10 -34.45
C GLN A 221 -13.26 -17.27 -35.00
N ALA A 222 -13.10 -18.20 -35.93
CA ALA A 222 -11.83 -18.47 -36.60
C ALA A 222 -11.30 -17.26 -37.38
N ASN A 223 -10.03 -16.95 -37.14
CA ASN A 223 -9.11 -16.07 -37.88
C ASN A 223 -9.50 -14.61 -38.10
N ALA A 224 -8.83 -13.70 -37.39
CA ALA A 224 -8.20 -12.53 -38.00
C ALA A 224 -7.09 -11.99 -37.10
N GLU A 225 -5.93 -11.78 -37.70
CA GLU A 225 -4.73 -11.18 -37.15
C GLU A 225 -5.03 -9.86 -36.43
N MET A 226 -4.53 -9.67 -35.21
CA MET A 226 -4.26 -8.32 -34.71
C MET A 226 -3.21 -8.34 -33.60
N GLN A 227 -1.96 -8.14 -33.99
CA GLN A 227 -0.96 -7.48 -33.14
C GLN A 227 -1.41 -6.02 -32.96
N GLY A 228 -2.39 -5.80 -32.08
CA GLY A 228 -2.75 -4.48 -31.58
C GLY A 228 -1.99 -4.25 -30.30
N GLU A 229 -1.24 -3.15 -30.24
CA GLU A 229 -0.48 -2.70 -29.07
C GLU A 229 -1.37 -2.72 -27.82
N MET A 230 -1.18 -3.76 -26.98
CA MET A 230 -1.77 -3.83 -25.66
C MET A 230 -0.97 -2.91 -24.73
N GLN A 231 -1.13 -1.60 -24.92
CA GLN A 231 -0.82 -0.64 -23.87
C GLN A 231 -1.89 -0.84 -22.79
N SER A 232 -1.55 -1.70 -21.82
CA SER A 232 -2.31 -1.86 -20.60
C SER A 232 -2.58 -0.48 -20.02
N ALA A 233 -3.82 -0.24 -19.57
CA ALA A 233 -4.13 0.82 -18.62
C ALA A 233 -3.50 0.47 -17.26
N ARG A 234 -2.17 0.29 -17.24
CA ARG A 234 -1.35 0.29 -16.05
C ARG A 234 -1.57 1.65 -15.44
N MET A 235 -2.40 1.65 -14.41
CA MET A 235 -2.50 2.78 -13.52
C MET A 235 -1.07 3.08 -13.06
N ASP A 236 -0.63 4.32 -13.28
CA ASP A 236 0.77 4.73 -13.19
C ASP A 236 1.21 4.85 -11.70
N VAL A 237 1.12 3.76 -10.93
CA VAL A 237 1.73 3.68 -9.59
C VAL A 237 3.24 3.80 -9.72
N ASP A 238 3.78 3.39 -10.86
CA ASP A 238 5.17 3.66 -11.27
C ASP A 238 5.48 5.16 -11.16
N ALA A 239 4.52 6.05 -11.47
CA ALA A 239 4.68 7.49 -11.32
C ALA A 239 4.51 8.02 -9.89
N LEU A 240 3.88 7.31 -8.96
CA LEU A 240 3.59 7.86 -7.61
C LEU A 240 4.87 8.06 -6.78
N GLY A 241 5.90 7.24 -6.99
CA GLY A 241 7.21 7.41 -6.33
C GLY A 241 8.03 8.58 -6.84
N HIS A 242 7.75 8.99 -8.07
CA HIS A 242 8.36 10.12 -8.75
C HIS A 242 7.50 11.35 -8.76
N ASP A 243 6.26 11.22 -8.30
CA ASP A 243 5.34 12.32 -8.29
C ASP A 243 5.95 13.42 -7.41
N ALA A 244 6.03 14.61 -7.98
CA ALA A 244 6.71 15.74 -7.38
C ALA A 244 6.18 16.04 -5.96
N GLN A 245 4.96 15.61 -5.66
CA GLN A 245 4.33 15.70 -4.35
C GLN A 245 4.98 14.84 -3.25
N PHE A 246 5.56 13.68 -3.55
CA PHE A 246 6.14 12.78 -2.54
C PHE A 246 7.65 12.98 -2.34
N LEU A 247 8.36 13.55 -3.32
CA LEU A 247 9.80 13.82 -3.21
C LEU A 247 10.19 14.67 -1.98
N PRO A 248 9.47 15.77 -1.64
CA PRO A 248 9.75 16.54 -0.43
C PRO A 248 9.64 15.71 0.85
N LEU A 249 8.67 14.79 0.91
CA LEU A 249 8.47 13.90 2.04
C LEU A 249 9.66 12.96 2.22
N TRP A 250 10.11 12.33 1.14
CA TRP A 250 11.26 11.41 1.19
C TRP A 250 12.56 12.13 1.53
N ALA A 251 12.77 13.33 0.98
CA ALA A 251 13.90 14.17 1.35
C ALA A 251 13.87 14.55 2.84
N ALA A 252 12.68 14.88 3.37
CA ALA A 252 12.51 15.21 4.78
C ALA A 252 12.75 13.99 5.69
N ALA A 253 12.18 12.83 5.35
CA ALA A 253 12.44 11.58 6.06
C ALA A 253 13.94 11.26 6.08
N GLY A 254 14.61 11.38 4.93
CA GLY A 254 16.05 11.16 4.80
C GLY A 254 16.89 12.05 5.72
N ARG A 255 16.58 13.35 5.81
CA ARG A 255 17.30 14.24 6.75
C ARG A 255 17.18 13.77 8.21
N CYS A 256 15.99 13.34 8.65
CA CYS A 256 15.83 12.78 10.01
C CYS A 256 16.67 11.51 10.20
N LEU A 257 16.65 10.59 9.22
CA LEU A 257 17.41 9.34 9.29
C LEU A 257 18.93 9.57 9.28
N GLN A 258 19.43 10.66 8.66
CA GLN A 258 20.85 11.04 8.76
C GLN A 258 21.25 11.34 10.21
N HIS A 259 20.47 12.15 10.93
CA HIS A 259 20.72 12.41 12.35
C HIS A 259 20.62 11.14 13.21
N THR A 260 19.62 10.28 12.95
CA THR A 260 19.52 8.98 13.64
C THR A 260 20.71 8.06 13.35
N GLY A 261 21.30 8.17 12.15
CA GLY A 261 22.49 7.41 11.78
C GLY A 261 23.77 7.93 12.47
N ALA A 262 23.87 9.23 12.68
CA ALA A 262 25.01 9.87 13.34
C ALA A 262 24.98 9.66 14.86
N HIS A 263 23.80 9.78 15.49
CA HIS A 263 23.66 9.74 16.95
C HIS A 263 22.92 8.48 17.41
N THR A 264 23.63 7.59 18.11
CA THR A 264 23.07 6.31 18.58
C THR A 264 21.92 6.45 19.57
N GLU A 265 21.88 7.56 20.32
CA GLU A 265 20.85 7.94 21.27
C GLU A 265 19.49 8.16 20.57
N LEU A 266 19.53 8.54 19.29
CA LEU A 266 18.36 8.80 18.46
C LEU A 266 17.83 7.54 17.76
N ALA A 267 18.38 6.34 18.03
CA ALA A 267 17.96 5.10 17.36
C ALA A 267 16.45 4.85 17.46
N HIS A 268 15.82 5.23 18.58
CA HIS A 268 14.37 5.12 18.79
C HIS A 268 13.55 5.92 17.75
N VAL A 269 14.08 7.04 17.24
CA VAL A 269 13.42 7.87 16.22
C VAL A 269 13.21 7.08 14.93
N ALA A 270 14.21 6.29 14.51
CA ALA A 270 14.08 5.46 13.31
C ALA A 270 13.03 4.36 13.48
N THR A 271 12.90 3.80 14.69
CA THR A 271 11.84 2.83 15.00
C THR A 271 10.47 3.49 14.97
N VAL A 272 10.33 4.70 15.51
CA VAL A 272 9.06 5.44 15.48
C VAL A 272 8.69 5.89 14.06
N LEU A 273 9.67 6.22 13.21
CA LEU A 273 9.46 6.58 11.80
C LEU A 273 9.31 5.37 10.87
N LEU A 274 9.33 4.14 11.38
CA LEU A 274 9.25 2.93 10.57
C LEU A 274 8.05 2.94 9.60
N PRO A 275 6.82 3.35 9.98
CA PRO A 275 5.70 3.39 9.04
C PRO A 275 5.95 4.29 7.82
N LEU A 276 6.69 5.39 8.01
CA LEU A 276 7.09 6.27 6.92
C LEU A 276 8.17 5.65 6.03
N ILE A 277 9.13 4.93 6.61
CA ILE A 277 10.15 4.20 5.85
C ILE A 277 9.49 3.06 5.04
N GLU A 278 8.52 2.36 5.62
CA GLU A 278 7.73 1.35 4.91
C GLU A 278 6.91 1.96 3.78
N SER A 279 6.36 3.16 3.98
CA SER A 279 5.65 3.90 2.94
C SER A 279 6.53 4.15 1.72
N PHE A 280 7.79 4.54 1.97
CA PHE A 280 8.80 4.68 0.91
C PHE A 280 9.03 3.34 0.18
N MET A 281 9.20 2.23 0.90
CA MET A 281 9.39 0.92 0.26
C MET A 281 8.20 0.50 -0.60
N VAL A 282 6.96 0.71 -0.14
CA VAL A 282 5.74 0.38 -0.90
C VAL A 282 5.69 1.14 -2.22
N VAL A 283 6.02 2.42 -2.18
CA VAL A 283 5.96 3.32 -3.34
C VAL A 283 7.01 2.98 -4.41
N PHE A 284 8.21 2.56 -4.01
CA PHE A 284 9.28 2.19 -4.95
C PHE A 284 9.24 0.72 -5.40
N LYS A 285 8.30 -0.08 -4.89
CA LYS A 285 8.16 -1.50 -5.23
C LYS A 285 7.89 -1.76 -6.72
N PRO A 286 7.03 -1.02 -7.43
CA PRO A 286 6.82 -1.25 -8.87
C PRO A 286 8.08 -0.94 -9.68
N VAL A 287 8.77 0.14 -9.31
CA VAL A 287 9.99 0.64 -9.97
C VAL A 287 11.16 -0.35 -9.85
N VAL A 288 11.35 -0.95 -8.66
CA VAL A 288 12.52 -1.79 -8.35
C VAL A 288 12.21 -3.28 -8.44
N GLY A 289 11.00 -3.70 -8.06
CA GLY A 289 10.64 -5.10 -7.83
C GLY A 289 10.28 -5.91 -9.09
N GLU A 290 9.91 -5.28 -10.20
CA GLU A 290 9.52 -6.01 -11.41
C GLU A 290 10.73 -6.51 -12.22
N LYS A 291 11.79 -5.71 -12.36
CA LYS A 291 12.99 -6.09 -13.14
C LYS A 291 13.75 -7.29 -12.56
N SER A 292 13.82 -7.43 -11.24
CA SER A 292 14.54 -8.54 -10.60
C SER A 292 13.82 -9.90 -10.69
N ARG A 293 12.52 -9.94 -11.03
CA ARG A 293 11.77 -11.21 -11.19
C ARG A 293 11.90 -11.79 -12.60
N SER A 294 12.26 -10.96 -13.57
CA SER A 294 12.50 -11.36 -14.97
C SER A 294 13.88 -11.99 -15.21
N ASP A 295 14.80 -11.95 -14.24
CA ASP A 295 16.19 -12.40 -14.42
C ASP A 295 16.49 -13.81 -13.87
N ASP A 296 15.47 -14.52 -13.36
CA ASP A 296 15.62 -15.84 -12.68
C ASP A 296 15.81 -17.03 -13.65
N GLY A 297 16.32 -16.81 -14.87
CA GLY A 297 16.36 -17.84 -15.91
C GLY A 297 17.61 -17.93 -16.79
N THR A 298 18.50 -16.94 -16.81
CA THR A 298 19.62 -16.96 -17.75
C THR A 298 20.95 -17.05 -17.03
N LEU A 299 21.43 -18.27 -16.86
CA LEU A 299 22.83 -18.58 -16.54
C LEU A 299 23.75 -17.89 -17.56
N MET A 300 24.60 -16.99 -17.05
CA MET A 300 25.90 -16.57 -17.60
C MET A 300 25.92 -16.14 -19.08
N THR A 301 25.77 -14.83 -19.30
CA THR A 301 26.50 -14.15 -20.38
C THR A 301 27.28 -12.97 -19.78
N PRO A 302 28.60 -12.88 -19.97
CA PRO A 302 29.37 -11.73 -19.52
C PRO A 302 29.21 -10.58 -20.53
N ALA A 303 29.09 -9.36 -20.02
CA ALA A 303 29.23 -8.11 -20.76
C ALA A 303 28.26 -7.88 -21.94
N SER A 304 27.03 -7.48 -21.62
CA SER A 304 26.30 -6.53 -22.48
C SER A 304 25.58 -5.53 -21.58
N ALA A 305 25.56 -4.27 -22.02
CA ALA A 305 25.27 -3.07 -21.25
C ALA A 305 24.22 -3.26 -20.14
N GLN A 306 24.62 -2.99 -18.89
CA GLN A 306 23.64 -2.81 -17.81
C GLN A 306 22.65 -1.73 -18.27
N PRO A 307 21.34 -2.00 -18.33
CA PRO A 307 20.37 -0.99 -18.68
C PRO A 307 20.53 0.19 -17.72
N VAL A 308 20.60 1.41 -18.27
CA VAL A 308 20.73 2.63 -17.46
C VAL A 308 19.61 2.64 -16.44
N PRO A 309 19.90 2.78 -15.13
CA PRO A 309 18.87 2.82 -14.11
C PRO A 309 17.86 3.92 -14.43
N THR A 310 16.57 3.63 -14.26
CA THR A 310 15.56 4.70 -14.31
C THR A 310 15.86 5.73 -13.22
N ALA A 311 15.39 6.97 -13.37
CA ALA A 311 15.58 8.00 -12.34
C ALA A 311 15.09 7.55 -10.95
N GLY A 312 14.12 6.64 -10.89
CA GLY A 312 13.58 6.09 -9.64
C GLY A 312 14.41 5.01 -9.02
N GLU A 313 14.92 4.09 -9.84
CA GLU A 313 15.91 3.11 -9.40
C GLU A 313 17.13 3.83 -8.82
N ALA A 314 17.61 4.87 -9.51
CA ALA A 314 18.73 5.68 -9.03
C ALA A 314 18.40 6.42 -7.71
N TYR A 315 17.21 7.02 -7.59
CA TYR A 315 16.78 7.69 -6.36
C TYR A 315 16.66 6.70 -5.19
N PHE A 316 16.03 5.55 -5.42
CA PHE A 316 15.90 4.48 -4.43
C PHE A 316 17.27 3.96 -3.99
N GLN A 317 18.17 3.70 -4.93
CA GLN A 317 19.52 3.24 -4.65
C GLN A 317 20.29 4.27 -3.82
N ASN A 318 20.30 5.54 -4.24
CA ASN A 318 20.98 6.61 -3.50
C ASN A 318 20.42 6.76 -2.08
N PHE A 319 19.09 6.79 -1.94
CA PHE A 319 18.44 6.89 -0.63
C PHE A 319 18.80 5.71 0.28
N THR A 320 18.71 4.48 -0.22
CA THR A 320 18.99 3.26 0.57
C THR A 320 20.47 3.12 0.92
N GLU A 321 21.38 3.51 0.03
CA GLU A 321 22.82 3.58 0.32
C GLU A 321 23.12 4.64 1.38
N LYS A 322 22.59 5.86 1.23
CA LYS A 322 22.78 6.96 2.19
C LYS A 322 22.28 6.60 3.59
N HIS A 323 21.21 5.82 3.68
CA HIS A 323 20.58 5.44 4.95
C HIS A 323 20.91 4.01 5.41
N LYS A 324 21.93 3.39 4.80
CA LYS A 324 22.34 2.00 5.06
C LYS A 324 22.49 1.66 6.55
N LYS A 325 23.17 2.50 7.33
CA LYS A 325 23.43 2.25 8.77
C LYS A 325 22.12 2.09 9.56
N VAL A 326 21.16 2.99 9.33
CA VAL A 326 19.86 2.95 9.99
C VAL A 326 19.04 1.76 9.53
N LEU A 327 18.97 1.52 8.21
CA LEU A 327 18.24 0.38 7.64
C LEU A 327 18.76 -0.96 8.19
N ASN A 328 20.08 -1.16 8.28
CA ASN A 328 20.64 -2.39 8.84
C ASN A 328 20.39 -2.53 10.34
N THR A 329 20.35 -1.42 11.08
CA THR A 329 20.01 -1.44 12.51
C THR A 329 18.55 -1.87 12.70
N LEU A 330 17.63 -1.32 11.90
CA LEU A 330 16.22 -1.71 11.92
C LEU A 330 16.03 -3.19 11.58
N VAL A 331 16.68 -3.68 10.51
CA VAL A 331 16.62 -5.10 10.11
C VAL A 331 17.21 -6.02 11.17
N ARG A 332 18.30 -5.61 11.84
CA ARG A 332 18.90 -6.40 12.92
C ARG A 332 17.95 -6.53 14.12
N ASN A 333 17.24 -5.44 14.45
CA ASN A 333 16.26 -5.40 15.54
C ASN A 333 14.97 -6.15 15.18
N ASN A 334 14.57 -6.12 13.91
CA ASN A 334 13.40 -6.83 13.40
C ASN A 334 13.71 -7.52 12.05
N PRO A 335 14.25 -8.76 12.08
CA PRO A 335 14.61 -9.49 10.87
C PRO A 335 13.43 -9.77 9.92
N GLY A 336 12.20 -9.79 10.44
CA GLY A 336 10.98 -10.00 9.65
C GLY A 336 10.71 -8.89 8.62
N LEU A 337 11.37 -7.74 8.75
CA LEU A 337 11.27 -6.67 7.76
C LEU A 337 11.72 -7.14 6.37
N LEU A 338 12.77 -7.98 6.27
CA LEU A 338 13.28 -8.46 4.98
C LEU A 338 12.35 -9.45 4.29
N SER A 339 11.49 -10.14 5.02
CA SER A 339 10.43 -10.97 4.44
C SER A 339 9.14 -10.17 4.17
N GLY A 340 8.98 -9.00 4.80
CA GLY A 340 7.85 -8.10 4.64
C GLY A 340 8.18 -6.83 3.85
N SER A 341 8.03 -5.68 4.52
CA SER A 341 8.07 -4.33 3.93
C SER A 341 9.43 -3.95 3.33
N PHE A 342 10.54 -4.52 3.80
CA PHE A 342 11.90 -4.26 3.29
C PHE A 342 12.38 -5.32 2.30
N SER A 343 11.49 -6.16 1.78
CA SER A 343 11.83 -7.20 0.79
C SER A 343 12.58 -6.66 -0.44
N LEU A 344 12.37 -5.39 -0.80
CA LEU A 344 13.12 -4.73 -1.88
C LEU A 344 14.62 -4.63 -1.63
N LEU A 345 15.05 -4.54 -0.36
CA LEU A 345 16.47 -4.43 -0.01
C LEU A 345 17.25 -5.72 -0.31
N VAL A 346 16.58 -6.86 -0.41
CA VAL A 346 17.21 -8.14 -0.79
C VAL A 346 17.76 -8.07 -2.22
N PHE A 347 17.12 -7.29 -3.09
CA PHE A 347 17.56 -7.08 -4.47
C PHE A 347 18.67 -6.04 -4.61
N ASN A 348 18.98 -5.28 -3.54
CA ASN A 348 20.12 -4.37 -3.48
C ASN A 348 21.13 -4.85 -2.41
N PRO A 349 21.95 -5.88 -2.73
CA PRO A 349 22.84 -6.50 -1.76
C PRO A 349 23.93 -5.54 -1.25
N HIS A 350 24.22 -4.43 -1.91
CA HIS A 350 25.20 -3.45 -1.42
C HIS A 350 24.74 -2.74 -0.14
N VAL A 351 23.42 -2.61 0.04
CA VAL A 351 22.81 -1.95 1.19
C VAL A 351 22.80 -2.84 2.43
N LEU A 352 22.71 -4.17 2.30
CA LEU A 352 22.63 -5.05 3.48
C LEU A 352 24.00 -5.49 4.01
N ASP A 353 24.16 -5.45 5.33
CA ASP A 353 25.32 -5.96 6.05
C ASP A 353 25.35 -7.49 6.04
N PHE A 354 26.54 -8.06 6.24
CA PHE A 354 26.76 -9.50 6.17
C PHE A 354 25.90 -10.29 7.16
N ASP A 355 25.75 -9.80 8.38
CA ASP A 355 24.96 -10.45 9.42
C ASP A 355 23.47 -10.49 9.09
N ASN A 356 22.92 -9.38 8.57
CA ASN A 356 21.53 -9.30 8.12
C ASN A 356 21.28 -10.24 6.93
N LYS A 357 22.19 -10.28 5.95
CA LYS A 357 22.13 -11.24 4.83
C LYS A 357 22.14 -12.69 5.32
N ARG A 358 23.05 -13.01 6.24
CA ARG A 358 23.19 -14.35 6.81
C ARG A 358 21.93 -14.75 7.57
N SER A 359 21.37 -13.85 8.39
CA SER A 359 20.13 -14.06 9.14
C SER A 359 18.96 -14.38 8.20
N TYR A 360 18.76 -13.55 7.16
CA TYR A 360 17.74 -13.77 6.16
C TYR A 360 17.89 -15.10 5.41
N PHE A 361 19.12 -15.46 5.00
CA PHE A 361 19.38 -16.72 4.33
C PHE A 361 19.03 -17.92 5.21
N TYR A 362 19.42 -17.91 6.49
CA TYR A 362 19.06 -18.98 7.42
C TYR A 362 17.55 -19.09 7.63
N GLN A 363 16.85 -17.97 7.80
CA GLN A 363 15.38 -17.99 7.89
C GLN A 363 14.76 -18.62 6.65
N ARG A 364 15.24 -18.24 5.45
CA ARG A 364 14.70 -18.75 4.20
C ARG A 364 14.95 -20.24 3.99
N LEU A 365 16.11 -20.74 4.42
CA LEU A 365 16.44 -22.17 4.36
C LEU A 365 15.51 -23.00 5.26
N HIS A 366 15.17 -22.48 6.44
CA HIS A 366 14.27 -23.18 7.37
C HIS A 366 12.80 -23.13 6.90
N ASP A 367 12.35 -22.02 6.34
CA ASP A 367 11.02 -21.90 5.70
C ASP A 367 10.85 -22.90 4.55
N ASP A 368 11.86 -23.07 3.69
CA ASP A 368 11.80 -24.02 2.57
C ASP A 368 11.86 -25.48 3.06
N SER A 369 12.64 -25.75 4.11
CA SER A 369 12.71 -27.08 4.73
C SER A 369 11.41 -27.50 5.44
N SER A 370 10.66 -26.55 6.00
CA SER A 370 9.36 -26.78 6.63
C SER A 370 8.25 -26.89 5.59
N THR A 371 8.25 -26.03 4.56
CA THR A 371 7.30 -26.08 3.44
C THR A 371 7.39 -27.39 2.66
N ARG A 372 8.57 -27.99 2.50
CA ARG A 372 8.73 -29.33 1.90
C ARG A 372 8.18 -30.48 2.75
N ARG A 373 8.03 -30.30 4.06
CA ARG A 373 7.49 -31.33 4.98
C ARG A 373 5.98 -31.25 5.14
N THR A 374 5.39 -30.08 4.93
CA THR A 374 3.94 -29.84 5.01
C THR A 374 3.48 -29.22 3.70
N GLY A 375 2.92 -30.01 2.79
CA GLY A 375 2.46 -29.55 1.46
C GLY A 375 1.27 -28.58 1.52
N ALA A 376 1.43 -27.42 2.14
CA ALA A 376 0.43 -26.38 2.29
C ALA A 376 0.80 -25.17 1.44
N ALA A 377 -0.11 -24.75 0.56
CA ALA A 377 0.01 -23.53 -0.23
C ALA A 377 0.11 -22.29 0.67
N ARG A 378 1.00 -21.36 0.30
CA ARG A 378 1.25 -20.09 1.03
C ARG A 378 -0.02 -19.24 1.12
N PRO A 379 -0.48 -18.84 2.32
CA PRO A 379 -1.52 -17.83 2.45
C PRO A 379 -0.96 -16.42 2.17
N LEU A 380 -1.84 -15.51 1.73
CA LEU A 380 -1.61 -14.09 1.42
C LEU A 380 -1.11 -13.22 2.61
N GLY A 381 -0.56 -13.81 3.67
CA GLY A 381 -0.28 -13.14 4.94
C GLY A 381 1.02 -12.32 5.03
N HIS A 382 1.87 -12.31 4.00
CA HIS A 382 3.20 -11.65 4.11
C HIS A 382 3.19 -10.12 3.99
N MET A 383 2.05 -9.49 3.68
CA MET A 383 1.93 -8.03 3.65
C MET A 383 1.56 -7.39 4.99
N MET A 384 1.31 -8.16 6.06
CA MET A 384 0.85 -7.60 7.35
C MET A 384 1.56 -8.17 8.57
N GLN A 385 2.90 -8.13 8.57
CA GLN A 385 3.59 -7.89 9.83
C GLN A 385 3.80 -6.38 9.96
N VAL A 386 2.69 -5.66 10.20
CA VAL A 386 2.76 -4.31 10.75
C VAL A 386 3.15 -4.48 12.21
N SER A 387 4.26 -3.85 12.61
CA SER A 387 4.79 -3.93 13.98
C SER A 387 3.84 -3.31 15.01
#